data_AF-A0A9D3QBR6-F1
#
_entry.id   AF-A0A9D3QBR6-F1
#
_cell.length_a   1.000
_cell.length_b   1.000
_cell.length_c   1.000
_cell.angle_alpha   90.00
_cell.angle_beta   90.00
_cell.angle_gamma   90.00
#
_symmetry.space_group_name_H-M   'P 1'
#
loop_
_entity.id
_entity.type
_entity.pdbx_description
1 polymer ?
#
loop_
_entity_poly.entity_id
_entity_poly.type
_entity_poly.pdbx_seq_one_letter_code
_entity_poly.pdbx_strand_id
1 'polypeptide(L)'
;METGPLARQVECVERNMAFLRQEHLSLLRGLHREILSLQRRCAELTCELNLKPPGRTQAEVEEEEQQLEARCREVEERLREQQCTLGELRRELSHKGALAGALRASLKDKERRFLEELKRRSHKITALNGELQRQTDAAARLSFQLYAAQQSLQEQEGRARRGCERLATPPPPPPPAAAAAKPKHRRSHRPAALVRAERARECVPRERVSGPEEPAPMPDPALFLYPRRHRPRPRSAHAHRPHRGPAAARSIGGEDTEEGESSLTDHAPTSTTTAAAEAE
;
A
#
# COMPACT_ATOMS: atom_id res chain seq x y z
N MET A 1 36.16 -99.47 82.14
CA MET A 1 34.79 -99.40 81.61
C MET A 1 34.46 -97.93 81.37
N GLU A 2 34.17 -97.57 80.12
CA GLU A 2 33.34 -96.41 79.73
C GLU A 2 33.84 -94.96 80.02
N THR A 3 35.12 -94.61 79.80
CA THR A 3 35.52 -93.17 79.69
C THR A 3 35.43 -92.60 78.27
N GLY A 4 35.29 -93.48 77.27
CA GLY A 4 35.17 -93.12 75.85
C GLY A 4 33.95 -92.26 75.46
N PRO A 5 32.73 -92.47 75.99
CA PRO A 5 31.55 -91.72 75.56
C PRO A 5 31.53 -90.27 76.11
N LEU A 6 31.95 -90.07 77.36
CA LEU A 6 32.05 -88.75 78.00
C LEU A 6 33.09 -87.85 77.33
N ALA A 7 34.27 -88.39 77.01
CA ALA A 7 35.32 -87.64 76.32
C ALA A 7 34.87 -87.16 74.93
N ARG A 8 34.18 -88.02 74.17
CA ARG A 8 33.60 -87.66 72.86
C ARG A 8 32.51 -86.60 72.97
N GLN A 9 31.71 -86.62 74.04
CA GLN A 9 30.66 -85.62 74.28
C GLN A 9 31.24 -84.24 74.63
N VAL A 10 32.30 -84.20 75.46
CA VAL A 10 33.04 -82.97 75.76
C VAL A 10 33.67 -82.41 74.48
N GLU A 11 34.33 -83.25 73.68
CA GLU A 11 34.94 -82.85 72.41
C GLU A 11 33.89 -82.35 71.40
N CYS A 12 32.66 -82.90 71.41
CA CYS A 12 31.54 -82.43 70.59
C CYS A 12 31.05 -81.04 71.02
N VAL A 13 30.90 -80.81 72.33
CA VAL A 13 30.50 -79.50 72.88
C VAL A 13 31.59 -78.44 72.63
N GLU A 14 32.87 -78.80 72.75
CA GLU A 14 33.99 -77.89 72.46
C GLU A 14 34.01 -77.45 70.99
N ARG A 15 33.76 -78.36 70.04
CA ARG A 15 33.60 -78.03 68.62
C ARG A 15 32.39 -77.12 68.37
N ASN A 16 31.25 -77.42 68.99
CA ASN A 16 30.04 -76.59 68.88
C ASN A 16 30.26 -75.19 69.46
N MET A 17 30.96 -75.09 70.59
CA MET A 17 31.31 -73.81 71.21
C MET A 17 32.31 -73.02 70.36
N ALA A 18 33.30 -73.69 69.75
CA ALA A 18 34.21 -73.06 68.80
C ALA A 18 33.47 -72.55 67.56
N PHE A 19 32.53 -73.33 67.03
CA PHE A 19 31.66 -72.92 65.92
C PHE A 19 30.82 -71.70 66.28
N LEU A 20 30.11 -71.72 67.42
CA LEU A 20 29.31 -70.58 67.87
C LEU A 20 30.15 -69.32 68.09
N ARG A 21 31.38 -69.46 68.62
CA ARG A 21 32.32 -68.34 68.76
C ARG A 21 32.75 -67.80 67.40
N GLN A 22 33.00 -68.67 66.43
CA GLN A 22 33.34 -68.28 65.06
C GLN A 22 32.17 -67.56 64.37
N GLU A 23 30.95 -68.07 64.49
CA GLU A 23 29.72 -67.45 63.98
C GLU A 23 29.45 -66.09 64.63
N HIS A 24 29.61 -65.99 65.95
CA HIS A 24 29.46 -64.72 66.67
C HIS A 24 30.49 -63.68 66.18
N LEU A 25 31.76 -64.07 66.02
CA LEU A 25 32.79 -63.19 65.48
C LEU A 25 32.51 -62.79 64.02
N SER A 26 31.95 -63.70 63.21
CA SER A 26 31.52 -63.43 61.84
C SER A 26 30.41 -62.39 61.80
N LEU A 27 29.38 -62.55 62.63
CA LEU A 27 28.26 -61.62 62.74
C LEU A 27 28.73 -60.23 63.21
N LEU A 28 29.56 -60.16 64.25
CA LEU A 28 30.12 -58.89 64.73
C LEU A 28 30.92 -58.16 63.64
N ARG A 29 31.73 -58.89 62.86
CA ARG A 29 32.47 -58.32 61.72
C ARG A 29 31.52 -57.83 60.62
N GLY A 30 30.44 -58.56 60.35
CA GLY A 30 29.39 -58.16 59.39
C GLY A 30 28.70 -56.87 59.81
N LEU A 31 28.18 -56.81 61.03
CA LEU A 31 27.52 -55.63 61.59
C LEU A 31 28.44 -54.41 61.62
N HIS A 32 29.72 -54.59 61.95
CA HIS A 32 30.68 -53.48 61.93
C HIS A 32 30.85 -52.91 60.51
N ARG A 33 30.88 -53.76 59.48
CA ARG A 33 30.93 -53.29 58.08
C ARG A 33 29.65 -52.54 57.67
N GLU A 34 28.48 -53.01 58.10
CA GLU A 34 27.21 -52.35 57.82
C GLU A 34 27.13 -50.98 58.49
N ILE A 35 27.55 -50.87 59.75
CA ILE A 35 27.61 -49.59 60.47
C ILE A 35 28.53 -48.63 59.73
N LEU A 36 29.72 -49.06 59.33
CA LEU A 36 30.65 -48.22 58.56
C LEU A 36 30.07 -47.82 57.19
N SER A 37 29.38 -48.72 56.51
CA SER A 37 28.71 -48.44 55.23
C SER A 37 27.59 -47.41 55.38
N LEU A 38 26.76 -47.54 56.43
CA LEU A 38 25.69 -46.59 56.75
C LEU A 38 26.27 -45.23 57.15
N GLN A 39 27.30 -45.21 58.00
CA GLN A 39 28.00 -43.98 58.37
C GLN A 39 28.55 -43.27 57.14
N ARG A 40 29.16 -44.00 56.21
CA ARG A 40 29.63 -43.46 54.94
C ARG A 40 28.48 -42.89 54.10
N ARG A 41 27.37 -43.62 53.94
CA ARG A 41 26.20 -43.15 53.18
C ARG A 41 25.55 -41.92 53.81
N CYS A 42 25.46 -41.88 55.13
CA CYS A 42 24.96 -40.72 55.86
C CYS A 42 25.88 -39.50 55.67
N ALA A 43 27.20 -39.70 55.71
CA ALA A 43 28.16 -38.64 55.42
C ALA A 43 28.04 -38.14 53.96
N GLU A 44 27.91 -39.05 52.99
CA GLU A 44 27.68 -38.70 51.58
C GLU A 44 26.40 -37.89 51.39
N LEU A 45 25.25 -38.34 51.94
CA LEU A 45 23.98 -37.61 51.86
C LEU A 45 24.05 -36.25 52.57
N THR A 46 24.78 -36.17 53.69
CA THR A 46 25.01 -34.91 54.39
C THR A 46 25.82 -33.96 53.53
N CYS A 47 26.90 -34.43 52.89
CA CYS A 47 27.66 -33.63 51.93
C CYS A 47 26.80 -33.21 50.73
N GLU A 48 26.02 -34.11 50.13
CA GLU A 48 25.11 -33.81 49.01
C GLU A 48 24.08 -32.74 49.38
N LEU A 49 23.53 -32.77 50.60
CA LEU A 49 22.60 -31.74 51.08
C LEU A 49 23.29 -30.40 51.32
N ASN A 50 24.53 -30.39 51.81
CA ASN A 50 25.29 -29.15 52.01
C ASN A 50 25.79 -28.55 50.68
N LEU A 51 26.02 -29.38 49.66
CA LEU A 51 26.41 -28.94 48.31
C LEU A 51 25.22 -28.51 47.46
N LYS A 52 24.01 -28.97 47.76
CA LYS A 52 22.80 -28.41 47.16
C LYS A 52 22.68 -26.97 47.66
N PRO A 53 22.76 -25.96 46.76
CA PRO A 53 22.43 -24.61 47.19
C PRO A 53 21.02 -24.63 47.77
N PRO A 54 20.73 -23.85 48.83
CA PRO A 54 19.34 -23.60 49.18
C PRO A 54 18.65 -23.17 47.88
N GLY A 55 17.52 -23.80 47.52
CA GLY A 55 16.74 -23.34 46.38
C GLY A 55 16.47 -21.84 46.49
N ARG A 56 16.15 -21.18 45.36
CA ARG A 56 15.79 -19.75 45.34
C ARG A 56 14.97 -19.41 46.57
N THR A 57 15.40 -18.42 47.33
CA THR A 57 14.69 -18.06 48.55
C THR A 57 13.28 -17.62 48.18
N GLN A 58 12.31 -17.84 49.07
CA GLN A 58 10.92 -17.47 48.77
C GLN A 58 10.80 -15.98 48.37
N ALA A 59 11.61 -15.11 48.99
CA ALA A 59 11.68 -13.70 48.65
C ALA A 59 12.19 -13.44 47.22
N GLU A 60 13.22 -14.15 46.75
CA GLU A 60 13.72 -14.03 45.37
C GLU A 60 12.65 -14.42 44.35
N VAL A 61 11.88 -15.48 44.64
CA VAL A 61 10.79 -15.92 43.76
C VAL A 61 9.67 -14.88 43.71
N GLU A 62 9.28 -14.32 44.87
CA GLU A 62 8.27 -13.26 44.95
C GLU A 62 8.70 -11.98 44.22
N GLU A 63 9.98 -11.61 44.29
CA GLU A 63 10.53 -10.47 43.53
C GLU A 63 10.51 -10.72 42.02
N GLU A 64 10.89 -11.92 41.57
CA GLU A 64 10.84 -12.30 40.16
C GLU A 64 9.39 -12.32 39.64
N GLU A 65 8.44 -12.84 40.41
CA GLU A 65 7.01 -12.83 40.08
C GLU A 65 6.49 -11.40 39.92
N GLN A 66 6.81 -10.50 40.85
CA GLN A 66 6.43 -9.09 40.76
C GLN A 66 7.01 -8.41 39.51
N GLN A 67 8.27 -8.70 39.17
CA GLN A 67 8.90 -8.15 37.96
C GLN A 67 8.24 -8.69 36.69
N LEU A 68 7.92 -9.99 36.66
CA LEU A 68 7.20 -10.60 35.54
C LEU A 68 5.80 -10.01 35.39
N GLU A 69 5.07 -9.85 36.50
CA GLU A 69 3.77 -9.19 36.51
C GLU A 69 3.86 -7.76 35.99
N ALA A 70 4.85 -6.97 36.43
CA ALA A 70 5.06 -5.62 35.93
C ALA A 70 5.30 -5.60 34.42
N ARG A 71 6.15 -6.50 33.92
CA ARG A 71 6.40 -6.65 32.47
C ARG A 71 5.16 -7.08 31.71
N CYS A 72 4.37 -8.02 32.26
CA CYS A 72 3.11 -8.44 31.66
C CYS A 72 2.14 -7.25 31.56
N ARG A 73 1.98 -6.47 32.63
CA ARG A 73 1.12 -5.28 32.64
C ARG A 73 1.55 -4.25 31.61
N GLU A 74 2.85 -3.95 31.49
CA GLU A 74 3.38 -3.04 30.48
C GLU A 74 3.08 -3.51 29.06
N VAL A 75 3.26 -4.80 28.77
CA VAL A 75 3.00 -5.35 27.44
C VAL A 75 1.50 -5.32 27.13
N GLU A 76 0.65 -5.62 28.11
CA GLU A 76 -0.80 -5.51 27.93
C GLU A 76 -1.26 -4.07 27.69
N GLU A 77 -0.70 -3.09 28.40
CA GLU A 77 -0.97 -1.67 28.17
C GLU A 77 -0.59 -1.25 26.74
N ARG A 78 0.63 -1.61 26.31
CA ARG A 78 1.07 -1.36 24.92
C ARG A 78 0.16 -2.02 23.90
N LEU A 79 -0.31 -3.24 24.17
CA LEU A 79 -1.26 -3.94 23.29
C LEU A 79 -2.60 -3.21 23.24
N ARG A 80 -3.12 -2.72 24.37
CA ARG A 80 -4.36 -1.94 24.44
C ARG A 80 -4.24 -0.64 23.66
N GLU A 81 -3.14 0.09 23.80
CA GLU A 81 -2.85 1.31 23.02
C GLU A 81 -2.81 1.03 21.52
N GLN A 82 -2.13 -0.05 21.11
CA GLN A 82 -2.11 -0.49 19.71
C GLN A 82 -3.51 -0.85 19.21
N GLN A 83 -4.33 -1.53 20.01
CA GLN A 83 -5.71 -1.85 19.64
C GLN A 83 -6.58 -0.59 19.50
N CYS A 84 -6.43 0.39 20.38
CA CYS A 84 -7.11 1.68 20.31
C CYS A 84 -6.74 2.44 19.03
N THR A 85 -5.43 2.58 18.75
CA THR A 85 -4.93 3.26 17.54
C THR A 85 -5.36 2.55 16.25
N LEU A 86 -5.30 1.21 16.21
CA LEU A 86 -5.83 0.44 15.08
C LEU A 86 -7.34 0.65 14.89
N GLY A 87 -8.09 0.73 15.99
CA GLY A 87 -9.52 1.06 15.97
C GLY A 87 -9.80 2.43 15.36
N GLU A 88 -9.04 3.45 15.74
CA GLU A 88 -9.13 4.81 15.20
C GLU A 88 -8.79 4.84 13.71
N LEU A 89 -7.69 4.22 13.29
CA LEU A 89 -7.29 4.15 11.89
C LEU A 89 -8.34 3.44 11.03
N ARG A 90 -8.99 2.38 11.54
CA ARG A 90 -10.11 1.72 10.86
C ARG A 90 -11.31 2.65 10.70
N ARG A 91 -11.66 3.42 11.74
CA ARG A 91 -12.74 4.42 11.67
C ARG A 91 -12.40 5.49 10.63
N GLU A 92 -11.20 6.04 10.65
CA GLU A 92 -10.76 7.03 9.65
C GLU A 92 -10.81 6.49 8.23
N LEU A 93 -10.31 5.28 8.01
CA LEU A 93 -10.33 4.64 6.70
C LEU A 93 -11.77 4.43 6.22
N SER A 94 -12.67 4.02 7.10
CA SER A 94 -14.10 3.89 6.78
C SER A 94 -14.74 5.24 6.41
N HIS A 95 -14.41 6.31 7.15
CA HIS A 95 -14.92 7.65 6.89
C HIS A 95 -14.39 8.21 5.55
N LYS A 96 -13.08 8.09 5.31
CA LYS A 96 -12.43 8.47 4.05
C LYS A 96 -13.00 7.66 2.88
N GLY A 97 -13.26 6.37 3.08
CA GLY A 97 -13.92 5.50 2.11
C GLY A 97 -15.33 5.97 1.76
N ALA A 98 -16.14 6.33 2.76
CA ALA A 98 -17.48 6.87 2.57
C ALA A 98 -17.45 8.22 1.82
N LEU A 99 -16.54 9.12 2.19
CA LEU A 99 -16.36 10.41 1.51
C LEU A 99 -15.95 10.21 0.03
N ALA A 100 -14.99 9.33 -0.23
CA ALA A 100 -14.58 9.00 -1.60
C ALA A 100 -15.74 8.40 -2.41
N GLY A 101 -16.57 7.54 -1.79
CA GLY A 101 -17.80 7.02 -2.38
C GLY A 101 -18.80 8.12 -2.74
N ALA A 102 -19.06 9.05 -1.82
CA ALA A 102 -19.96 10.18 -2.04
C ALA A 102 -19.47 11.12 -3.16
N LEU A 103 -18.16 11.43 -3.19
CA LEU A 103 -17.56 12.24 -4.24
C LEU A 103 -17.66 11.54 -5.61
N ARG A 104 -17.37 10.25 -5.68
CA ARG A 104 -17.53 9.46 -6.92
C ARG A 104 -18.98 9.46 -7.40
N ALA A 105 -19.96 9.30 -6.50
CA ALA A 105 -21.37 9.37 -6.85
C ALA A 105 -21.76 10.76 -7.37
N SER A 106 -21.33 11.83 -6.68
CA SER A 106 -21.56 13.22 -7.10
C SER A 106 -20.99 13.53 -8.48
N LEU A 107 -19.78 13.05 -8.79
CA LEU A 107 -19.19 13.21 -10.11
C LEU A 107 -19.98 12.47 -11.19
N LYS A 108 -20.41 11.24 -10.93
CA LYS A 108 -21.27 10.48 -11.85
C LYS A 108 -22.62 11.17 -12.08
N ASP A 109 -23.22 11.75 -11.04
CA ASP A 109 -24.48 12.48 -11.17
C ASP A 109 -24.31 13.77 -11.96
N LYS A 110 -23.21 14.50 -11.76
CA LYS A 110 -22.87 15.67 -12.57
C LYS A 110 -22.66 15.30 -14.04
N GLU A 111 -21.92 14.21 -14.31
CA GLU A 111 -21.72 13.69 -15.66
C GLU A 111 -23.05 13.36 -16.36
N ARG A 112 -23.94 12.64 -15.66
CA ARG A 112 -25.30 12.34 -16.17
C ARG A 112 -26.07 13.61 -16.52
N ARG A 113 -26.07 14.61 -15.63
CA ARG A 113 -26.73 15.90 -15.87
C ARG A 113 -26.16 16.64 -17.06
N PHE A 114 -24.82 16.69 -17.21
CA PHE A 114 -24.17 17.33 -18.35
C PHE A 114 -24.52 16.64 -19.67
N LEU A 115 -24.60 15.31 -19.70
CA LEU A 115 -25.01 14.57 -20.89
C LEU A 115 -26.47 14.83 -21.25
N GLU A 116 -27.37 14.91 -20.27
CA GLU A 116 -28.76 15.27 -20.50
C GLU A 116 -28.91 16.69 -21.06
N GLU A 117 -28.17 17.65 -20.51
CA GLU A 117 -28.14 19.02 -21.02
C GLU A 117 -27.59 19.10 -22.45
N LEU A 118 -26.51 18.38 -22.72
CA LEU A 118 -25.90 18.30 -24.04
C LEU A 118 -26.88 17.70 -25.06
N LYS A 119 -27.58 16.62 -24.69
CA LYS A 119 -28.65 16.03 -25.49
C LYS A 119 -29.75 17.07 -25.74
N ARG A 120 -30.30 17.71 -24.70
CA ARG A 120 -31.37 18.71 -24.85
C ARG A 120 -30.96 19.85 -25.81
N ARG A 121 -29.75 20.38 -25.67
CA ARG A 121 -29.22 21.44 -26.55
C ARG A 121 -29.03 20.96 -27.98
N SER A 122 -28.50 19.75 -28.18
CA SER A 122 -28.35 19.15 -29.51
C SER A 122 -29.71 19.03 -30.22
N HIS A 123 -30.74 18.52 -29.54
CA HIS A 123 -32.10 18.45 -30.11
C HIS A 123 -32.64 19.84 -30.47
N LYS A 124 -32.43 20.84 -29.62
CA LYS A 124 -32.82 22.23 -29.91
C LYS A 124 -32.11 22.80 -31.13
N ILE A 125 -30.81 22.56 -31.27
CA ILE A 125 -30.04 22.99 -32.45
C ILE A 125 -30.56 22.31 -33.71
N THR A 126 -30.83 21.01 -33.66
CA THR A 126 -31.42 20.27 -34.80
C THR A 126 -32.78 20.81 -35.20
N ALA A 127 -33.65 21.12 -34.23
CA ALA A 127 -34.96 21.72 -34.49
C ALA A 127 -34.83 23.09 -35.17
N LEU A 128 -34.01 23.99 -34.62
CA LEU A 128 -33.78 25.32 -35.18
C LEU A 128 -33.11 25.27 -36.56
N ASN A 129 -32.18 24.36 -36.79
CA ASN A 129 -31.58 24.15 -38.12
C ASN A 129 -32.63 23.67 -39.13
N GLY A 130 -33.55 22.79 -38.73
CA GLY A 130 -34.68 22.39 -39.56
C GLY A 130 -35.60 23.55 -39.91
N GLU A 131 -35.89 24.44 -38.95
CA GLU A 131 -36.66 25.66 -39.19
C GLU A 131 -35.94 26.62 -40.14
N LEU A 132 -34.64 26.84 -39.93
CA LEU A 132 -33.81 27.67 -40.80
C LEU A 132 -33.77 27.12 -42.23
N GLN A 133 -33.66 25.80 -42.40
CA GLN A 133 -33.68 25.17 -43.72
C GLN A 133 -35.03 25.37 -44.40
N ARG A 134 -36.16 25.20 -43.69
CA ARG A 134 -37.50 25.48 -44.24
C ARG A 134 -37.63 26.94 -44.70
N GLN A 135 -37.12 27.88 -43.92
CA GLN A 135 -37.09 29.30 -44.30
C GLN A 135 -36.22 29.53 -45.53
N THR A 136 -35.07 28.87 -45.62
CA THR A 136 -34.16 28.96 -46.77
C THR A 136 -34.82 28.40 -48.04
N ASP A 137 -35.50 27.25 -47.94
CA ASP A 137 -36.24 26.65 -49.05
C ASP A 137 -37.40 27.55 -49.50
N ALA A 138 -38.13 28.17 -48.57
CA ALA A 138 -39.19 29.11 -48.89
C ALA A 138 -38.63 30.36 -49.60
N ALA A 139 -37.52 30.93 -49.10
CA ALA A 139 -36.85 32.05 -49.74
C ALA A 139 -36.35 31.70 -51.15
N ALA A 140 -35.80 30.50 -51.35
CA ALA A 140 -35.38 30.02 -52.66
C ALA A 140 -36.58 29.89 -53.63
N ARG A 141 -37.70 29.30 -53.19
CA ARG A 141 -38.93 29.19 -53.99
C ARG A 141 -39.44 30.56 -54.43
N LEU A 142 -39.54 31.52 -53.50
CA LEU A 142 -39.96 32.89 -53.82
C LEU A 142 -38.99 33.57 -54.78
N SER A 143 -37.68 33.36 -54.61
CA SER A 143 -36.66 33.89 -55.52
C SER A 143 -36.84 33.32 -56.93
N PHE A 144 -37.05 32.00 -57.07
CA PHE A 144 -37.34 31.38 -58.37
C PHE A 144 -38.63 31.91 -59.00
N GLN A 145 -39.69 32.11 -58.19
CA GLN A 145 -40.94 32.72 -58.68
C GLN A 145 -40.72 34.15 -59.19
N LEU A 146 -39.92 34.96 -58.49
CA LEU A 146 -39.58 36.31 -58.92
C LEU A 146 -38.78 36.30 -60.22
N TYR A 147 -37.76 35.44 -60.35
CA TYR A 147 -36.99 35.32 -61.59
C TYR A 147 -37.86 34.85 -62.77
N ALA A 148 -38.74 33.88 -62.55
CA ALA A 148 -39.69 33.43 -63.58
C ALA A 148 -40.65 34.55 -64.01
N ALA A 149 -41.17 35.33 -63.06
CA ALA A 149 -42.03 36.48 -63.35
C ALA A 149 -41.27 37.57 -64.14
N GLN A 150 -40.05 37.91 -63.72
CA GLN A 150 -39.20 38.87 -64.43
C GLN A 150 -38.87 38.43 -65.86
N GLN A 151 -38.54 37.14 -66.05
CA GLN A 151 -38.29 36.59 -67.36
C GLN A 151 -39.54 36.70 -68.26
N SER A 152 -40.72 36.36 -67.73
CA SER A 152 -41.96 36.46 -68.50
C SER A 152 -42.28 37.90 -68.92
N LEU A 153 -41.94 38.90 -68.09
CA LEU A 153 -42.10 40.31 -68.43
C LEU A 153 -41.10 40.73 -69.52
N GLN A 154 -39.83 40.34 -69.40
CA GLN A 154 -38.81 40.63 -70.42
C GLN A 154 -39.13 39.97 -71.77
N GLU A 155 -39.66 38.74 -71.76
CA GLU A 155 -40.13 38.08 -72.98
C GLU A 155 -41.31 38.82 -73.62
N GLN A 156 -42.23 39.38 -72.82
CA GLN A 156 -43.32 40.22 -73.32
C GLN A 156 -42.80 41.55 -73.90
N GLU A 157 -41.88 42.23 -73.21
CA GLU A 157 -41.23 43.46 -73.69
C GLU A 157 -40.41 43.22 -74.97
N GLY A 158 -39.68 42.10 -75.05
CA GLY A 158 -38.95 41.68 -76.24
C GLY A 158 -39.87 41.33 -77.42
N ARG A 159 -41.03 40.71 -77.16
CA ARG A 159 -42.08 40.48 -78.18
C ARG A 159 -42.74 41.78 -78.64
N ALA A 160 -43.02 42.71 -77.72
CA ALA A 160 -43.54 44.04 -78.05
C ALA A 160 -42.53 44.88 -78.86
N ARG A 161 -41.25 44.84 -78.48
CA ARG A 161 -40.16 45.49 -79.24
C ARG A 161 -39.94 44.85 -80.60
N ARG A 162 -39.94 43.52 -80.73
CA ARG A 162 -39.85 42.83 -82.05
C ARG A 162 -41.08 43.04 -82.93
N GLY A 163 -42.27 43.27 -82.33
CA GLY A 163 -43.46 43.71 -83.05
C GLY A 163 -43.34 45.15 -83.60
N CYS A 164 -42.58 46.01 -82.91
CA CYS A 164 -42.31 47.39 -83.32
C CYS A 164 -41.06 47.54 -84.22
N GLU A 165 -40.09 46.64 -84.12
CA GLU A 165 -38.82 46.64 -84.88
C GLU A 165 -38.93 46.05 -86.30
N ARG A 166 -40.11 45.65 -86.77
CA ARG A 166 -40.31 45.34 -88.21
C ARG A 166 -40.33 46.58 -89.09
N LEU A 167 -40.10 47.78 -88.54
CA LEU A 167 -40.12 49.05 -89.27
C LEU A 167 -38.94 50.01 -88.99
N ALA A 168 -37.89 49.66 -88.23
CA ALA A 168 -36.77 50.60 -88.09
C ALA A 168 -35.43 49.99 -87.63
N THR A 169 -34.45 50.02 -88.54
CA THR A 169 -33.01 50.27 -88.26
C THR A 169 -32.49 51.16 -89.41
N PRO A 170 -31.47 52.05 -89.22
CA PRO A 170 -30.24 51.76 -88.47
C PRO A 170 -29.70 52.98 -87.63
N PRO A 171 -28.41 53.10 -87.27
CA PRO A 171 -27.91 53.05 -85.88
C PRO A 171 -27.31 54.37 -85.34
N PRO A 172 -27.08 54.55 -84.02
CA PRO A 172 -26.30 55.68 -83.50
C PRO A 172 -24.80 55.36 -83.25
N PRO A 173 -23.89 56.37 -83.37
CA PRO A 173 -22.43 56.24 -83.20
C PRO A 173 -21.94 56.28 -81.72
N PRO A 174 -20.64 55.99 -81.44
CA PRO A 174 -20.14 55.49 -80.14
C PRO A 174 -19.79 56.59 -79.09
N PRO A 175 -19.65 56.23 -77.79
CA PRO A 175 -19.37 57.17 -76.70
C PRO A 175 -17.87 57.48 -76.52
N PRO A 176 -17.49 58.67 -76.00
CA PRO A 176 -16.11 58.95 -75.64
C PRO A 176 -15.72 58.29 -74.30
N ALA A 177 -14.49 57.76 -74.29
CA ALA A 177 -13.81 57.17 -73.15
C ALA A 177 -13.43 58.23 -72.10
N ALA A 178 -13.70 57.97 -70.82
CA ALA A 178 -12.84 58.41 -69.72
C ALA A 178 -13.16 57.69 -68.40
N ALA A 179 -12.08 57.35 -67.71
CA ALA A 179 -11.98 57.05 -66.28
C ALA A 179 -12.53 55.69 -65.80
N ALA A 180 -11.68 54.67 -65.99
CA ALA A 180 -11.54 53.58 -65.03
C ALA A 180 -11.12 54.14 -63.66
N ALA A 181 -12.08 54.53 -62.82
CA ALA A 181 -11.86 54.79 -61.40
C ALA A 181 -12.11 53.49 -60.63
N LYS A 182 -11.02 52.80 -60.29
CA LYS A 182 -11.02 51.67 -59.34
C LYS A 182 -11.44 52.18 -57.95
N PRO A 183 -12.49 51.67 -57.29
CA PRO A 183 -12.57 51.81 -55.84
C PRO A 183 -11.69 50.72 -55.21
N LYS A 184 -10.50 51.11 -54.75
CA LYS A 184 -9.72 50.31 -53.78
C LYS A 184 -10.48 50.31 -52.44
N HIS A 185 -11.52 49.48 -52.31
CA HIS A 185 -11.94 49.04 -50.98
C HIS A 185 -11.05 47.87 -50.57
N ARG A 186 -10.03 48.16 -49.76
CA ARG A 186 -9.38 47.15 -48.92
C ARG A 186 -10.42 46.58 -47.96
N ARG A 187 -11.19 45.59 -48.41
CA ARG A 187 -11.89 44.68 -47.51
C ARG A 187 -10.83 43.81 -46.85
N SER A 188 -10.52 44.15 -45.61
CA SER A 188 -9.87 43.29 -44.64
C SER A 188 -10.69 42.00 -44.50
N HIS A 189 -10.41 41.02 -45.35
CA HIS A 189 -10.84 39.64 -45.13
C HIS A 189 -9.93 39.05 -44.05
N ARG A 190 -10.24 39.33 -42.79
CA ARG A 190 -9.94 38.36 -41.74
C ARG A 190 -10.77 37.10 -42.05
N PRO A 191 -10.18 35.90 -42.14
CA PRO A 191 -10.96 34.70 -42.38
C PRO A 191 -11.88 34.47 -41.18
N ALA A 192 -13.18 34.73 -41.34
CA ALA A 192 -14.21 34.48 -40.34
C ALA A 192 -14.28 32.98 -39.93
N ALA A 193 -13.63 32.10 -40.70
CA ALA A 193 -13.44 30.69 -40.37
C ALA A 193 -12.59 30.46 -39.11
N LEU A 194 -11.54 31.28 -38.88
CA LEU A 194 -10.70 31.18 -37.67
C LEU A 194 -11.44 31.65 -36.41
N VAL A 195 -12.24 32.72 -36.51
CA VAL A 195 -13.04 33.24 -35.39
C VAL A 195 -14.19 32.31 -35.02
N ARG A 196 -14.80 31.61 -36.00
CA ARG A 196 -15.84 30.59 -35.73
C ARG A 196 -15.24 29.31 -35.13
N ALA A 197 -14.03 28.93 -35.54
CA ALA A 197 -13.32 27.79 -34.95
C ALA A 197 -12.88 28.04 -33.51
N GLU A 198 -12.54 29.28 -33.14
CA GLU A 198 -12.27 29.65 -31.73
C GLU A 198 -13.52 29.62 -30.86
N ARG A 199 -14.65 30.18 -31.31
CA ARG A 199 -15.91 30.18 -30.53
C ARG A 199 -16.52 28.78 -30.36
N ALA A 200 -16.30 27.87 -31.31
CA ALA A 200 -16.72 26.48 -31.17
C ALA A 200 -15.88 25.69 -30.14
N ARG A 201 -14.65 26.14 -29.85
CA ARG A 201 -13.74 25.53 -28.86
C ARG A 201 -13.97 26.03 -27.43
N GLU A 202 -14.77 27.08 -27.25
CA GLU A 202 -15.16 27.60 -25.93
C GLU A 202 -16.33 26.81 -25.28
N CYS A 203 -17.02 25.96 -26.04
CA CYS A 203 -18.13 25.15 -25.51
C CYS A 203 -17.69 23.82 -24.85
N VAL A 204 -16.39 23.54 -24.82
CA VAL A 204 -15.83 22.42 -24.04
C VAL A 204 -14.99 23.04 -22.93
N PRO A 205 -15.31 22.81 -21.64
CA PRO A 205 -14.42 23.20 -20.56
C PRO A 205 -13.03 22.62 -20.83
N ARG A 206 -12.05 23.48 -21.10
CA ARG A 206 -10.63 23.12 -21.09
C ARG A 206 -10.19 22.98 -19.64
N GLU A 207 -10.85 22.10 -18.91
CA GLU A 207 -10.27 21.56 -17.70
C GLU A 207 -9.10 20.72 -18.19
N ARG A 208 -7.89 21.25 -18.04
CA ARG A 208 -6.69 20.43 -18.13
C ARG A 208 -6.85 19.44 -17.00
N VAL A 209 -7.42 18.27 -17.28
CA VAL A 209 -7.34 17.11 -16.42
C VAL A 209 -5.85 16.79 -16.41
N SER A 210 -5.12 17.40 -15.48
CA SER A 210 -3.91 16.79 -14.97
C SER A 210 -4.38 15.44 -14.46
N GLY A 211 -4.18 14.40 -15.28
CA GLY A 211 -4.32 13.03 -14.80
C GLY A 211 -3.48 12.89 -13.53
N PRO A 212 -3.79 11.91 -12.66
CA PRO A 212 -2.93 11.63 -11.52
C PRO A 212 -1.48 11.59 -12.00
N GLU A 213 -0.64 12.39 -11.35
CA GLU A 213 0.80 12.46 -11.59
C GLU A 213 1.31 11.03 -11.77
N GLU A 214 1.94 10.76 -12.92
CA GLU A 214 2.42 9.42 -13.25
C GLU A 214 3.27 8.93 -12.08
N PRO A 215 2.87 7.83 -11.41
CA PRO A 215 3.53 7.41 -10.18
C PRO A 215 4.99 7.17 -10.52
N ALA A 216 5.88 7.91 -9.85
CA ALA A 216 7.31 7.71 -10.00
C ALA A 216 7.59 6.20 -9.82
N PRO A 217 8.35 5.58 -10.74
CA PRO A 217 8.61 4.15 -10.68
C PRO A 217 9.16 3.82 -9.30
N MET A 218 8.55 2.81 -8.66
CA MET A 218 8.91 2.38 -7.31
C MET A 218 10.42 2.17 -7.24
N PRO A 219 11.09 2.67 -6.18
CA PRO A 219 12.51 2.40 -6.00
C PRO A 219 12.73 0.88 -5.94
N ASP A 220 13.73 0.41 -6.69
CA ASP A 220 14.00 -1.02 -6.85
C ASP A 220 14.13 -1.73 -5.49
N PRO A 221 13.24 -2.68 -5.16
CA PRO A 221 13.27 -3.39 -3.88
C PRO A 221 14.54 -4.23 -3.71
N ALA A 222 15.27 -4.51 -4.79
CA ALA A 222 16.54 -5.23 -4.72
C ALA A 222 17.63 -4.45 -3.96
N LEU A 223 17.48 -3.14 -3.73
CA LEU A 223 18.41 -2.36 -2.90
C LEU A 223 18.46 -2.79 -1.43
N PHE A 224 17.47 -3.55 -0.95
CA PHE A 224 17.44 -4.12 0.40
C PHE A 224 17.95 -5.57 0.45
N LEU A 225 18.12 -6.21 -0.71
CA LEU A 225 18.55 -7.61 -0.82
C LEU A 225 20.07 -7.76 -1.00
N TYR A 226 20.77 -6.66 -1.29
CA TYR A 226 22.23 -6.64 -1.31
C TYR A 226 22.77 -6.03 -0.02
N PRO A 227 23.65 -6.73 0.72
CA PRO A 227 24.43 -6.12 1.80
C PRO A 227 25.11 -4.87 1.24
N ARG A 228 24.84 -3.71 1.85
CA ARG A 228 25.37 -2.41 1.42
C ARG A 228 26.90 -2.45 1.40
N ARG A 229 27.49 -2.81 0.27
CA ARG A 229 28.88 -2.48 -0.01
C ARG A 229 28.91 -1.00 -0.34
N HIS A 230 29.41 -0.21 0.60
CA HIS A 230 29.66 1.21 0.47
C HIS A 230 30.42 1.48 -0.83
N ARG A 231 29.71 1.92 -1.88
CA ARG A 231 30.34 2.55 -3.03
C ARG A 231 30.52 4.03 -2.68
N PRO A 232 31.73 4.59 -2.72
CA PRO A 232 31.92 6.01 -2.51
C PRO A 232 31.25 6.74 -3.69
N ARG A 233 30.24 7.56 -3.39
CA ARG A 233 29.65 8.47 -4.38
C ARG A 233 30.73 9.47 -4.80
N PRO A 234 31.00 9.66 -6.11
CA PRO A 234 31.82 10.76 -6.56
C PRO A 234 31.06 12.07 -6.35
N ARG A 235 31.78 13.06 -5.82
CA ARG A 235 31.33 14.44 -5.63
C ARG A 235 30.83 14.99 -6.97
N SER A 236 29.62 15.53 -6.99
CA SER A 236 29.22 16.51 -8.00
C SER A 236 28.85 17.81 -7.30
N ALA A 237 29.43 18.87 -7.82
CA ALA A 237 29.50 20.21 -7.29
C ALA A 237 28.26 21.02 -7.65
N HIS A 238 27.91 21.96 -6.75
CA HIS A 238 27.32 23.27 -7.02
C HIS A 238 25.88 23.34 -7.56
N ALA A 239 24.96 23.85 -6.73
CA ALA A 239 24.29 25.12 -7.00
C ALA A 239 23.70 25.72 -5.70
N HIS A 240 23.95 27.01 -5.51
CA HIS A 240 23.69 27.83 -4.34
C HIS A 240 22.21 28.20 -4.13
N ARG A 241 21.74 28.30 -2.87
CA ARG A 241 21.26 29.57 -2.28
C ARG A 241 21.06 29.49 -0.75
N PRO A 242 21.31 30.58 0.02
CA PRO A 242 21.51 30.52 1.48
C PRO A 242 20.39 31.16 2.32
N HIS A 243 20.58 31.09 3.65
CA HIS A 243 19.89 31.74 4.79
C HIS A 243 18.67 30.96 5.33
N ARG A 244 18.52 30.69 6.64
CA ARG A 244 18.98 31.39 7.87
C ARG A 244 18.88 30.40 9.06
N GLY A 245 19.92 30.31 9.92
CA GLY A 245 19.87 29.60 11.22
C GLY A 245 19.15 30.43 12.31
N PRO A 246 19.28 30.15 13.64
CA PRO A 246 20.33 29.35 14.31
C PRO A 246 19.81 28.39 15.43
N ALA A 247 20.54 27.30 15.74
CA ALA A 247 21.41 27.08 16.92
C ALA A 247 20.78 26.29 18.09
N ALA A 248 21.40 25.16 18.45
CA ALA A 248 22.15 24.96 19.72
C ALA A 248 22.09 23.51 20.24
N ALA A 249 23.27 23.02 20.68
CA ALA A 249 23.60 21.90 21.59
C ALA A 249 24.60 20.93 20.91
N ARG A 250 25.91 21.04 21.22
CA ARG A 250 26.63 20.40 22.36
C ARG A 250 26.57 18.87 22.28
N SER A 251 27.60 18.06 22.53
CA SER A 251 29.06 18.14 22.69
C SER A 251 29.48 16.71 23.11
N ILE A 252 30.73 16.29 22.80
CA ILE A 252 31.48 15.18 23.45
C ILE A 252 31.05 13.75 23.03
N GLY A 253 31.89 12.77 22.69
CA GLY A 253 33.35 12.58 22.75
C GLY A 253 33.68 11.18 23.31
N GLY A 254 34.63 10.46 22.68
CA GLY A 254 35.29 9.21 23.13
C GLY A 254 34.60 7.90 22.70
N GLU A 255 35.10 7.07 21.78
CA GLU A 255 36.36 6.29 21.67
C GLU A 255 36.37 4.95 22.45
N ASP A 256 36.82 3.93 21.71
CA ASP A 256 37.41 2.64 22.10
C ASP A 256 36.51 1.44 22.47
N THR A 257 36.80 0.16 22.19
CA THR A 257 37.55 -0.65 21.19
C THR A 257 37.18 -2.14 21.52
N GLU A 258 37.44 -3.07 20.60
CA GLU A 258 37.64 -4.54 20.80
C GLU A 258 36.39 -5.44 20.91
N GLU A 259 36.11 -6.27 19.90
CA GLU A 259 36.69 -7.60 19.57
C GLU A 259 36.16 -8.73 20.48
N GLY A 260 35.66 -9.80 19.85
CA GLY A 260 35.16 -10.99 20.54
C GLY A 260 34.35 -11.93 19.64
N GLU A 261 35.08 -12.81 18.97
CA GLU A 261 34.62 -13.90 18.09
C GLU A 261 33.91 -15.06 18.83
N SER A 262 33.50 -16.06 18.04
CA SER A 262 33.12 -17.47 18.35
C SER A 262 31.61 -17.73 18.51
N SER A 263 30.90 -18.36 17.57
CA SER A 263 30.98 -19.69 16.92
C SER A 263 30.17 -20.78 17.63
N LEU A 264 29.64 -21.72 16.83
CA LEU A 264 29.07 -23.05 17.15
C LEU A 264 27.52 -23.08 17.16
N THR A 265 26.89 -23.51 16.06
CA THR A 265 26.52 -24.90 15.68
C THR A 265 25.48 -25.52 16.62
N ASP A 266 24.30 -25.88 16.10
CA ASP A 266 23.90 -27.29 16.01
C ASP A 266 22.54 -27.52 15.31
N HIS A 267 22.59 -28.40 14.32
CA HIS A 267 21.70 -29.52 14.02
C HIS A 267 20.18 -29.45 14.38
N ALA A 268 19.36 -29.48 13.31
CA ALA A 268 18.09 -30.23 13.24
C ALA A 268 18.35 -31.75 13.49
N PRO A 269 17.38 -32.66 13.83
CA PRO A 269 16.09 -32.78 13.13
C PRO A 269 14.88 -33.39 13.90
N THR A 270 13.70 -33.39 13.25
CA THR A 270 12.61 -34.43 13.23
C THR A 270 12.03 -34.92 14.58
N SER A 271 10.72 -35.03 14.84
CA SER A 271 9.65 -35.72 14.08
C SER A 271 8.32 -35.64 14.85
N THR A 272 7.21 -36.01 14.18
CA THR A 272 6.03 -36.75 14.73
C THR A 272 5.08 -35.94 15.65
N THR A 273 3.75 -36.07 15.68
CA THR A 273 2.82 -37.15 15.27
C THR A 273 1.36 -36.64 15.43
N THR A 274 0.49 -37.05 14.51
CA THR A 274 -0.89 -37.58 14.71
C THR A 274 -1.90 -37.01 15.73
N ALA A 275 -3.09 -36.74 15.17
CA ALA A 275 -4.40 -37.33 15.49
C ALA A 275 -5.34 -36.73 16.56
N ALA A 276 -6.61 -36.64 16.10
CA ALA A 276 -7.89 -36.98 16.76
C ALA A 276 -8.67 -35.90 17.54
N ALA A 277 -9.96 -35.82 17.18
CA ALA A 277 -11.21 -35.46 17.91
C ALA A 277 -12.07 -34.58 16.97
N GLU A 278 -13.19 -34.98 16.35
CA GLU A 278 -14.37 -35.76 16.76
C GLU A 278 -15.08 -35.29 18.06
N ALA A 279 -16.42 -35.26 17.98
CA ALA A 279 -17.45 -34.76 18.92
C ALA A 279 -17.63 -33.22 18.94
N GLU A 280 -18.81 -32.62 18.76
CA GLU A 280 -20.24 -33.02 18.73
C GLU A 280 -21.01 -32.01 17.86
#